data_AF-A0A496J644-F1
#
_entry.id   AF-A0A496J644-F1
#
_cell.length_a   1.000
_cell.length_b   1.000
_cell.length_c   1.000
_cell.angle_alpha   90.00
_cell.angle_beta   90.00
_cell.angle_gamma   90.00
#
_symmetry.space_group_name_H-M   'P 1'
#
loop_
_entity.id
_entity.type
_entity.pdbx_description
1 polymer ?
#
loop_
_entity_poly.entity_id
_entity_poly.type
_entity_poly.pdbx_seq_one_letter_code
_entity_poly.pdbx_strand_id
1 'polypeptide(L)'
;MNTNNHNNEKKNTITRRMKIAHNSLPETDMKAHMEPKWRKLANIRSEMLVEKEKQLEERGIQLEIKEKSEAQGREFFTQEREFFTQERESFKREKESVEREKKLMKEEFQVQRELLEIYYGYPTQKNKPGIKYDDTIDIEPEDEKE
;
A
#
# COMPACT_ATOMS: atom_id res chain seq x y z
N MET A 1 89.93 -19.00 58.15
CA MET A 1 88.86 -18.01 58.38
C MET A 1 87.99 -17.96 57.14
N ASN A 2 86.69 -18.12 57.36
CA ASN A 2 85.62 -18.39 56.39
C ASN A 2 84.73 -17.14 56.38
N THR A 3 84.29 -16.66 55.20
CA THR A 3 82.93 -16.11 54.99
C THR A 3 82.69 -15.87 53.50
N ASN A 4 81.99 -16.84 52.92
CA ASN A 4 81.36 -16.82 51.62
C ASN A 4 80.18 -15.84 51.54
N ASN A 5 79.96 -15.31 50.32
CA ASN A 5 78.67 -15.09 49.67
C ASN A 5 77.49 -14.71 50.58
N HIS A 6 77.29 -13.41 50.82
CA HIS A 6 76.09 -12.89 51.51
C HIS A 6 75.25 -11.88 50.69
N ASN A 7 75.52 -11.73 49.40
CA ASN A 7 74.89 -10.70 48.56
C ASN A 7 73.93 -11.22 47.47
N ASN A 8 73.73 -12.54 47.35
CA ASN A 8 72.81 -13.16 46.38
C ASN A 8 71.37 -13.28 46.92
N GLU A 9 71.20 -13.68 48.18
CA GLU A 9 69.87 -13.98 48.75
C GLU A 9 68.93 -12.78 48.76
N LYS A 10 69.42 -11.59 49.14
CA LYS A 10 68.56 -10.40 49.28
C LYS A 10 67.97 -9.91 47.95
N LYS A 11 68.72 -10.04 46.83
CA LYS A 11 68.27 -9.59 45.51
C LYS A 11 67.19 -10.51 44.91
N ASN A 12 67.19 -11.81 45.21
CA ASN A 12 66.15 -12.71 44.72
C ASN A 12 64.81 -12.50 45.47
N THR A 13 64.84 -12.11 46.74
CA THR A 13 63.63 -11.95 47.56
C THR A 13 62.79 -10.76 47.14
N ILE A 14 63.41 -9.65 46.73
CA ILE A 14 62.70 -8.45 46.28
C ILE A 14 61.97 -8.74 44.96
N THR A 15 62.66 -9.37 43.99
CA THR A 15 62.06 -9.78 42.72
C THR A 15 60.97 -10.84 42.90
N ARG A 16 61.11 -11.77 43.85
CA ARG A 16 60.08 -12.76 44.17
C ARG A 16 58.85 -12.13 44.84
N ARG A 17 59.04 -11.15 45.74
CA ARG A 17 57.95 -10.43 46.40
C ARG A 17 57.19 -9.49 45.47
N MET A 18 57.87 -8.82 44.54
CA MET A 18 57.22 -8.01 43.51
C MET A 18 56.41 -8.85 42.51
N LYS A 19 56.88 -10.05 42.15
CA LYS A 19 56.12 -10.99 41.30
C LYS A 19 54.84 -11.52 41.95
N ILE A 20 54.82 -11.64 43.28
CA ILE A 20 53.61 -12.04 44.01
C ILE A 20 52.57 -10.92 43.91
N ALA A 21 52.97 -9.66 44.13
CA ALA A 21 52.06 -8.50 44.17
C ALA A 21 51.24 -8.28 42.87
N HIS A 22 51.80 -8.63 41.70
CA HIS A 22 51.09 -8.48 40.42
C HIS A 22 50.12 -9.63 40.10
N ASN A 23 50.19 -10.75 40.84
CA ASN A 23 49.33 -11.92 40.68
C ASN A 23 48.51 -12.25 41.95
N SER A 24 48.51 -11.38 42.98
CA SER A 24 48.00 -11.69 44.32
C SER A 24 46.72 -10.96 44.68
N LEU A 25 45.74 -10.90 43.77
CA LEU A 25 44.36 -10.89 44.25
C LEU A 25 43.95 -12.36 44.38
N PRO A 26 43.54 -12.85 45.56
CA PRO A 26 42.99 -14.19 45.64
C PRO A 26 41.82 -14.30 44.66
N GLU A 27 41.64 -15.46 44.01
CA GLU A 27 40.57 -15.67 42.99
C GLU A 27 39.20 -15.20 43.47
N THR A 28 38.94 -15.28 44.78
CA THR A 28 37.76 -14.74 45.45
C THR A 28 37.60 -13.23 45.34
N ASP A 29 38.66 -12.43 45.49
CA ASP A 29 38.61 -10.98 45.31
C ASP A 29 38.44 -10.59 43.85
N MET A 30 39.09 -11.31 42.94
CA MET A 30 38.94 -11.06 41.50
C MET A 30 37.51 -11.41 41.03
N LYS A 31 36.95 -12.50 41.55
CA LYS A 31 35.55 -12.89 41.34
C LYS A 31 34.59 -11.86 41.93
N ALA A 32 34.80 -11.40 43.15
CA ALA A 32 33.96 -10.38 43.80
C ALA A 32 33.95 -9.06 43.02
N HIS A 33 35.10 -8.66 42.44
CA HIS A 33 35.21 -7.47 41.60
C HIS A 33 34.52 -7.65 40.22
N MET A 34 34.56 -8.85 39.63
CA MET A 34 34.03 -9.10 38.28
C MET A 34 32.53 -9.42 38.26
N GLU A 35 32.02 -10.06 39.31
CA GLU A 35 30.62 -10.43 39.47
C GLU A 35 29.61 -9.28 39.19
N PRO A 36 29.76 -8.06 39.76
CA PRO A 36 28.84 -6.96 39.47
C PRO A 36 28.92 -6.50 38.00
N LYS A 37 30.09 -6.58 37.37
CA LYS A 37 30.27 -6.24 35.95
C LYS A 37 29.59 -7.28 35.05
N TRP A 38 29.69 -8.56 35.38
CA TRP A 38 28.99 -9.63 34.66
C TRP A 38 27.48 -9.52 34.79
N ARG A 39 26.98 -9.20 35.99
CA ARG A 39 25.54 -8.92 36.20
C ARG A 39 25.06 -7.74 35.39
N LYS A 40 25.82 -6.63 35.39
CA LYS A 40 25.49 -5.46 34.57
C LYS A 40 25.48 -5.81 33.08
N LEU A 41 26.45 -6.59 32.61
CA LEU A 41 26.51 -7.04 31.23
C LEU A 41 25.33 -7.96 30.86
N ALA A 42 24.93 -8.86 31.76
CA ALA A 42 23.77 -9.73 31.58
C ALA A 42 22.47 -8.91 31.50
N ASN A 43 22.29 -7.92 32.37
CA ASN A 43 21.14 -7.02 32.33
C ASN A 43 21.06 -6.25 31.01
N ILE A 44 22.17 -5.64 30.55
CA ILE A 44 22.22 -4.93 29.27
C ILE A 44 21.85 -5.87 28.11
N ARG A 45 22.36 -7.09 28.11
CA ARG A 45 22.01 -8.08 27.07
C ARG A 45 20.54 -8.45 27.12
N SER A 46 19.97 -8.60 28.31
CA SER A 46 18.54 -8.87 28.48
C SER A 46 17.69 -7.72 27.95
N GLU A 47 18.02 -6.48 28.29
CA GLU A 47 17.32 -5.30 27.79
C GLU A 47 17.39 -5.19 26.27
N MET A 48 18.56 -5.43 25.67
CA MET A 48 18.70 -5.44 24.21
C MET A 48 17.87 -6.53 23.53
N LEU A 49 17.70 -7.69 24.15
CA LEU A 49 16.87 -8.75 23.59
C LEU A 49 15.40 -8.36 23.60
N VAL A 50 14.91 -7.82 24.73
CA VAL A 50 13.54 -7.30 24.84
C VAL A 50 13.29 -6.20 23.83
N GLU A 51 14.24 -5.27 23.65
CA GLU A 51 14.09 -4.18 22.68
C GLU A 51 14.08 -4.69 21.23
N LYS A 52 14.90 -5.69 20.90
CA LYS A 52 14.86 -6.33 19.59
C LYS A 52 13.54 -7.04 19.32
N GLU A 53 12.99 -7.72 20.33
CA GLU A 53 11.71 -8.41 20.22
C GLU A 53 10.58 -7.40 19.93
N LYS A 54 10.55 -6.28 20.66
CA LYS A 54 9.60 -5.18 20.40
C LYS A 54 9.73 -4.62 18.97
N GLN A 55 10.96 -4.41 18.49
CA GLN A 55 11.18 -3.92 17.13
C GLN A 55 10.72 -4.92 16.06
N LEU A 56 10.87 -6.22 16.31
CA LEU A 56 10.38 -7.26 15.41
C LEU A 56 8.85 -7.31 15.41
N GLU A 57 8.22 -7.21 16.57
CA GLU A 57 6.76 -7.16 16.71
C GLU A 57 6.19 -5.93 16.00
N GLU A 58 6.77 -4.74 16.21
CA GLU A 58 6.36 -3.51 15.54
C GLU A 58 6.48 -3.62 14.01
N ARG A 59 7.59 -4.19 13.51
CA ARG A 59 7.76 -4.45 12.07
C ARG A 59 6.74 -5.46 11.54
N GLY A 60 6.41 -6.47 12.34
CA GLY A 60 5.37 -7.44 12.00
C GLY A 60 4.01 -6.78 11.80
N ILE A 61 3.60 -5.93 12.75
CA ILE A 61 2.35 -5.16 12.68
C ILE A 61 2.34 -4.24 11.45
N GLN A 62 3.44 -3.52 11.18
CA GLN A 62 3.53 -2.65 9.99
C GLN A 62 3.39 -3.43 8.68
N LEU A 63 4.00 -4.61 8.58
CA LEU A 63 3.86 -5.49 7.41
C LEU A 63 2.42 -5.98 7.25
N GLU A 64 1.78 -6.40 8.34
CA GLU A 64 0.39 -6.86 8.30
C GLU A 64 -0.58 -5.76 7.86
N ILE A 65 -0.41 -4.53 8.38
CA ILE A 65 -1.21 -3.37 7.96
C ILE A 65 -0.99 -3.10 6.46
N LYS A 66 0.26 -3.13 6.00
CA LYS A 66 0.60 -2.92 4.60
C LYS A 66 -0.05 -3.97 3.70
N GLU A 67 0.07 -5.24 4.04
CA GLU A 67 -0.52 -6.35 3.30
C GLU A 67 -2.05 -6.23 3.21
N LYS A 68 -2.71 -5.95 4.34
CA LYS A 68 -4.16 -5.71 4.38
C LYS A 68 -4.58 -4.55 3.48
N SER A 69 -3.84 -3.45 3.52
CA SER A 69 -4.13 -2.28 2.68
C SER A 69 -3.95 -2.55 1.19
N GLU A 70 -2.92 -3.31 0.81
CA GLU A 70 -2.68 -3.70 -0.58
C GLU A 70 -3.75 -4.68 -1.08
N ALA A 71 -4.16 -5.64 -0.24
CA ALA A 71 -5.23 -6.58 -0.56
C ALA A 71 -6.56 -5.84 -0.79
N GLN A 72 -6.93 -4.94 0.14
CA GLN A 72 -8.14 -4.13 0.03
C GLN A 72 -8.11 -3.23 -1.21
N GLY A 73 -6.95 -2.61 -1.51
CA GLY A 73 -6.79 -1.81 -2.71
C GLY A 73 -7.01 -2.62 -3.99
N ARG A 74 -6.46 -3.84 -4.06
CA ARG A 74 -6.66 -4.74 -5.21
C ARG A 74 -8.12 -5.13 -5.40
N GLU A 75 -8.83 -5.46 -4.33
CA GLU A 75 -10.26 -5.80 -4.38
C GLU A 75 -11.10 -4.63 -4.91
N PHE A 76 -10.83 -3.42 -4.43
CA PHE A 76 -11.52 -2.22 -4.90
C PHE A 76 -11.29 -1.98 -6.40
N PHE A 77 -10.02 -2.06 -6.85
CA PHE A 77 -9.68 -1.92 -8.28
C PHE A 77 -10.35 -2.99 -9.16
N THR A 78 -10.46 -4.23 -8.68
CA THR A 78 -11.16 -5.28 -9.43
C THR A 78 -12.66 -5.01 -9.53
N GLN A 79 -13.29 -4.62 -8.43
CA GLN A 79 -14.72 -4.33 -8.40
C GLN A 79 -15.09 -3.13 -9.29
N GLU A 80 -14.31 -2.06 -9.23
CA GLU A 80 -14.50 -0.87 -10.06
C GLU A 80 -14.37 -1.23 -11.56
N ARG A 81 -13.39 -2.04 -11.92
CA ARG A 81 -13.20 -2.50 -13.31
C ARG A 81 -14.37 -3.34 -13.82
N GLU A 82 -14.91 -4.22 -12.99
CA GLU A 82 -16.09 -5.02 -13.33
C GLU A 82 -17.32 -4.13 -13.54
N PHE A 83 -17.54 -3.15 -12.65
CA PHE A 83 -18.62 -2.18 -12.76
C PHE A 83 -18.56 -1.41 -14.09
N PHE A 84 -17.41 -0.81 -14.42
CA PHE A 84 -17.25 -0.08 -15.69
C PHE A 84 -17.43 -0.96 -16.92
N THR A 85 -17.02 -2.23 -16.84
CA THR A 85 -17.20 -3.18 -17.94
C THR A 85 -18.69 -3.47 -18.16
N GLN A 86 -19.41 -3.75 -17.07
CA GLN A 86 -20.85 -4.01 -17.10
C GLN A 86 -21.65 -2.79 -17.59
N GLU A 87 -21.31 -1.59 -17.11
CA GLU A 87 -21.93 -0.34 -17.54
C GLU A 87 -21.74 -0.11 -19.05
N ARG A 88 -20.52 -0.31 -19.56
CA ARG A 88 -20.21 -0.18 -20.99
C ARG A 88 -20.99 -1.17 -21.84
N GLU A 89 -21.18 -2.41 -21.37
CA GLU A 89 -22.00 -3.41 -22.08
C GLU A 89 -23.49 -3.08 -22.04
N SER A 90 -23.98 -2.54 -20.91
CA SER A 90 -25.35 -2.03 -20.81
C SER A 90 -25.60 -0.92 -21.82
N PHE A 91 -24.70 0.07 -21.88
CA PHE A 91 -24.81 1.20 -22.81
C PHE A 91 -24.79 0.76 -24.28
N LYS A 92 -23.96 -0.23 -24.63
CA LYS A 92 -23.97 -0.81 -25.99
C LYS A 92 -25.32 -1.44 -26.34
N ARG A 93 -25.89 -2.24 -25.43
CA ARG A 93 -27.19 -2.88 -25.63
C ARG A 93 -28.32 -1.86 -25.76
N GLU A 94 -28.30 -0.83 -24.91
CA GLU A 94 -29.26 0.26 -24.99
C GLU A 94 -29.17 0.99 -26.34
N LYS A 95 -27.95 1.33 -26.77
CA LYS A 95 -27.74 1.98 -28.08
C LYS A 95 -28.27 1.13 -29.23
N GLU A 96 -28.02 -0.18 -29.23
CA GLU A 96 -28.57 -1.10 -30.24
C GLU A 96 -30.10 -1.15 -30.19
N SER A 97 -30.69 -1.12 -28.99
CA SER A 97 -32.15 -1.11 -28.82
C SER A 97 -32.76 0.17 -29.41
N VAL A 98 -32.19 1.33 -29.10
CA VAL A 98 -32.64 2.63 -29.62
C VAL A 98 -32.51 2.69 -31.14
N GLU A 99 -31.44 2.14 -31.70
CA GLU A 99 -31.26 2.10 -33.16
C GLU A 99 -32.30 1.22 -33.85
N ARG A 100 -32.64 0.06 -33.25
CA ARG A 100 -33.73 -0.81 -33.74
C ARG A 100 -35.09 -0.13 -33.65
N GLU A 101 -35.39 0.53 -32.53
CA GLU A 101 -36.62 1.27 -32.32
C GLU A 101 -36.79 2.38 -33.38
N LYS A 102 -35.72 3.17 -33.61
CA LYS A 102 -35.71 4.22 -34.63
C LYS A 102 -36.00 3.68 -36.04
N LYS A 103 -35.49 2.48 -36.36
CA LYS A 103 -35.75 1.82 -37.63
C LYS A 103 -37.23 1.42 -37.76
N LEU A 104 -37.79 0.80 -36.72
CA LEU A 104 -39.19 0.40 -36.69
C LEU A 104 -40.12 1.61 -36.79
N MET A 105 -39.84 2.70 -36.09
CA MET A 105 -40.64 3.93 -36.16
C MET A 105 -40.66 4.53 -37.58
N LYS A 106 -39.53 4.44 -38.30
CA LYS A 106 -39.45 4.88 -39.70
C LYS A 106 -40.26 3.99 -40.63
N GLU A 107 -40.22 2.67 -40.41
CA GLU A 107 -41.03 1.70 -41.17
C GLU A 107 -42.53 1.89 -40.88
N GLU A 108 -42.92 2.07 -39.62
CA GLU A 108 -44.30 2.36 -39.23
C GLU A 108 -44.81 3.63 -39.90
N PHE A 109 -44.05 4.72 -39.85
CA PHE A 109 -44.42 5.97 -40.50
C PHE A 109 -44.57 5.81 -42.02
N GLN A 110 -43.70 5.00 -42.65
CA GLN A 110 -43.81 4.71 -44.07
C GLN A 110 -45.10 3.93 -44.39
N VAL A 111 -45.42 2.89 -43.61
CA VAL A 111 -46.64 2.09 -43.79
C VAL A 111 -47.90 2.93 -43.55
N GLN A 112 -47.94 3.75 -42.50
CA GLN A 112 -49.06 4.67 -42.24
C GLN A 112 -49.27 5.63 -43.41
N ARG A 113 -48.18 6.14 -43.98
CA ARG A 113 -48.22 7.02 -45.16
C ARG A 113 -48.78 6.30 -46.39
N GLU A 114 -48.34 5.08 -46.66
CA GLU A 114 -48.82 4.25 -47.77
C GLU A 114 -50.32 3.92 -47.61
N LEU A 115 -50.77 3.58 -46.40
CA LEU A 115 -52.19 3.34 -46.11
C LEU A 115 -53.07 4.58 -46.36
N LEU A 116 -52.58 5.77 -45.98
CA LEU A 116 -53.30 7.02 -46.19
C LEU A 116 -53.45 7.35 -47.69
N GLU A 117 -52.39 7.11 -48.48
CA GLU A 117 -52.40 7.27 -49.94
C GLU A 117 -53.39 6.29 -50.60
N ILE A 118 -53.45 5.05 -50.14
CA ILE A 118 -54.43 4.05 -50.61
C ILE A 118 -55.87 4.45 -50.26
N TYR A 119 -56.12 4.83 -49.00
CA TYR A 119 -57.50 5.05 -48.52
C TYR A 119 -58.11 6.36 -49.03
N TYR A 120 -57.33 7.44 -49.13
CA TYR A 120 -57.84 8.77 -49.48
C TYR A 120 -57.35 9.29 -50.85
N GLY A 121 -56.44 8.59 -51.55
CA GLY A 121 -55.95 8.99 -52.87
C GLY A 121 -55.03 10.21 -52.87
N TYR A 122 -54.46 10.60 -51.73
CA TYR A 122 -53.51 11.72 -51.65
C TYR A 122 -52.10 11.28 -52.07
N PRO A 123 -51.55 11.80 -53.19
CA PRO A 123 -50.19 11.45 -53.61
C PRO A 123 -49.19 12.00 -52.61
N THR A 124 -48.45 11.11 -51.95
CA THR A 124 -47.41 11.54 -51.00
C THR A 124 -46.21 12.05 -51.80
N GLN A 125 -45.85 13.32 -51.60
CA GLN A 125 -44.79 13.99 -52.36
C GLN A 125 -43.47 13.24 -52.18
N LYS A 126 -43.06 12.46 -53.20
CA LYS A 126 -41.89 11.57 -53.14
C LYS A 126 -40.53 12.28 -52.99
N ASN A 127 -40.49 13.61 -52.97
CA ASN A 127 -39.27 14.43 -52.99
C ASN A 127 -39.35 15.68 -52.11
N LYS A 128 -39.62 15.58 -50.79
CA LYS A 128 -39.29 16.71 -49.89
C LYS A 128 -37.86 16.55 -49.38
N PRO A 129 -37.01 17.60 -49.45
CA PRO A 129 -35.68 17.56 -48.85
C PRO A 129 -35.85 17.33 -47.35
N GLY A 130 -34.99 16.49 -46.76
CA GLY A 130 -35.04 16.16 -45.34
C GLY A 130 -35.15 17.43 -44.49
N ILE A 131 -36.06 17.43 -43.53
CA ILE A 131 -36.14 18.49 -42.53
C ILE A 131 -34.83 18.44 -41.76
N LYS A 132 -33.96 19.42 -42.03
CA LYS A 132 -32.79 19.68 -41.21
C LYS A 132 -33.33 20.31 -39.92
N TYR A 133 -33.24 19.59 -38.82
CA TYR A 133 -33.33 20.22 -37.52
C TYR A 133 -32.05 21.03 -37.37
N ASP A 134 -32.19 22.34 -37.23
CA ASP A 134 -31.09 23.21 -36.82
C ASP A 134 -30.97 23.01 -35.31
N ASP A 135 -29.92 22.33 -34.86
CA ASP A 135 -29.69 22.01 -33.43
C ASP A 135 -29.25 23.27 -32.63
N THR A 136 -29.27 24.45 -33.24
CA THR A 136 -29.04 25.73 -32.56
C THR A 136 -30.33 26.27 -31.96
N ILE A 137 -30.76 25.69 -30.83
CA ILE A 137 -31.56 26.47 -29.89
C ILE A 137 -30.55 27.37 -29.16
N ASP A 138 -30.35 28.59 -29.67
CA ASP A 138 -29.70 29.66 -28.91
C ASP A 138 -30.59 29.99 -27.71
N ILE A 139 -30.33 29.33 -26.59
CA ILE A 139 -30.82 29.76 -25.28
C ILE A 139 -29.79 30.77 -24.80
N GLU A 140 -30.05 32.06 -25.05
CA GLU A 140 -29.34 33.13 -24.36
C GLU A 140 -29.51 32.92 -22.84
N PRO A 141 -28.43 32.86 -22.04
CA PRO A 141 -28.57 32.81 -20.60
C PRO A 141 -29.19 34.14 -20.14
N GLU A 142 -30.37 34.06 -19.53
CA GLU A 142 -30.99 35.19 -18.83
C GLU A 142 -30.05 35.59 -17.68
N ASP A 143 -29.35 36.71 -17.86
CA ASP A 143 -28.57 37.35 -16.80
C ASP A 143 -29.50 37.70 -15.63
N GLU A 144 -29.47 36.89 -14.57
CA GLU A 144 -30.01 37.26 -13.27
C GLU A 144 -29.24 38.48 -12.75
N LYS A 145 -29.90 39.64 -12.74
CA LYS A 145 -29.38 40.84 -12.08
C LYS A 145 -29.54 40.70 -10.57
N GLU A 146 -28.42 40.88 -9.86
CA GLU A 146 -28.32 41.10 -8.40
C GLU A 146 -29.31 42.15 -7.87
#